data_AF-A0A3B9BDU5-F1
#
_entry.id   AF-A0A3B9BDU5-F1
#
_cell.length_a   1.000
_cell.length_b   1.000
_cell.length_c   1.000
_cell.angle_alpha   90.00
_cell.angle_beta   90.00
_cell.angle_gamma   90.00
#
_symmetry.space_group_name_H-M   'P 1'
#
loop_
_entity.id
_entity.type
_entity.pdbx_description
1 polymer ?
#
loop_
_entity_poly.entity_id
_entity_poly.type
_entity_poly.pdbx_seq_one_letter_code
_entity_poly.pdbx_strand_id
1 'polypeptide(L)'
;MNMTLKRILTFISILSMAFFFSAAKKVSPVNSDCPFSGKSVKAEKVLTFNVCCNNCVKKAAKDVKGLVKKVKAGNKKCPFSSKPAKKPVVVAFCCGSCVDKASS
;
A
#
# COMPACT_ATOMS: atom_id res chain seq x y z
N MET A 1 -18.60 -33.16 -41.03
CA MET A 1 -19.16 -32.75 -39.73
C MET A 1 -19.85 -31.40 -39.90
N ASN A 2 -21.16 -31.38 -40.08
CA ASN A 2 -21.93 -30.16 -40.30
C ASN A 2 -22.25 -29.51 -38.94
N MET A 3 -21.42 -28.55 -38.52
CA MET A 3 -21.72 -27.74 -37.34
C MET A 3 -22.75 -26.68 -37.72
N THR A 4 -23.99 -26.89 -37.32
CA THR A 4 -25.12 -26.00 -37.57
C THR A 4 -24.88 -24.63 -36.94
N LEU A 5 -25.03 -23.57 -37.75
CA LEU A 5 -24.82 -22.14 -37.43
C LEU A 5 -25.46 -21.67 -36.10
N LYS A 6 -26.53 -22.35 -35.65
CA LYS A 6 -27.23 -22.10 -34.39
C LYS A 6 -26.41 -22.46 -33.13
N ARG A 7 -25.47 -23.43 -33.22
CA ARG A 7 -24.52 -23.75 -32.14
C ARG A 7 -23.40 -22.71 -32.02
N ILE A 8 -23.05 -22.04 -33.12
CA ILE A 8 -21.98 -21.01 -33.15
C ILE A 8 -22.43 -19.74 -32.41
N LEU A 9 -23.70 -19.34 -32.53
CA LEU A 9 -24.24 -18.15 -31.88
C LEU A 9 -24.32 -18.27 -30.34
N THR A 10 -24.48 -19.47 -29.80
CA THR A 10 -24.53 -19.70 -28.34
C THR A 10 -23.16 -19.70 -27.66
N PHE A 11 -22.06 -19.89 -28.41
CA PHE A 11 -20.70 -19.84 -27.84
C PHE A 11 -20.13 -18.41 -27.76
N ILE A 12 -20.73 -17.44 -28.43
CA ILE A 12 -20.23 -16.05 -28.44
C ILE A 12 -20.66 -15.27 -27.18
N SER A 13 -21.74 -15.67 -26.49
CA SER A 13 -22.23 -14.90 -25.34
C SER A 13 -21.49 -15.15 -24.02
N ILE A 14 -20.58 -16.12 -23.93
CA ILE A 14 -19.89 -16.48 -22.67
C ILE A 14 -18.46 -15.88 -22.61
N LEU A 15 -17.94 -15.37 -23.74
CA LEU A 15 -16.57 -14.86 -23.81
C LEU A 15 -16.42 -13.40 -23.34
N SER A 16 -17.52 -12.69 -23.07
CA SER A 16 -17.51 -11.29 -22.61
C SER A 16 -17.36 -11.12 -21.09
N MET A 17 -17.21 -12.20 -20.31
CA MET A 17 -17.09 -12.14 -18.84
C MET A 17 -15.66 -12.36 -18.32
N ALA A 18 -14.64 -12.05 -19.12
CA ALA A 18 -13.26 -12.05 -18.67
C ALA A 18 -12.62 -10.69 -18.97
N PHE A 19 -11.91 -10.13 -17.99
CA PHE A 19 -11.19 -8.85 -18.02
C PHE A 19 -11.91 -7.59 -17.51
N PHE A 20 -12.60 -7.69 -16.38
CA PHE A 20 -12.57 -6.59 -15.39
C PHE A 20 -11.51 -6.86 -14.32
N PHE A 21 -10.26 -7.14 -14.73
CA PHE A 21 -9.13 -7.04 -13.81
C PHE A 21 -8.87 -5.55 -13.56
N SER A 22 -9.60 -4.99 -12.60
CA SER A 22 -9.33 -3.66 -12.07
C SER A 22 -7.91 -3.66 -11.53
N ALA A 23 -6.99 -3.00 -12.24
CA ALA A 23 -5.62 -2.81 -11.80
C ALA A 23 -5.64 -2.05 -10.47
N ALA A 24 -5.45 -2.77 -9.35
CA ALA A 24 -5.30 -2.16 -8.05
C ALA A 24 -4.11 -1.19 -8.10
N LYS A 25 -4.37 0.11 -7.95
CA LYS A 25 -3.31 1.13 -7.84
C LYS A 25 -2.40 0.74 -6.66
N LYS A 26 -1.22 0.19 -6.96
CA LYS A 26 -0.16 -0.01 -5.97
C LYS A 26 0.22 1.37 -5.41
N VAL A 27 -0.08 1.61 -4.14
CA VAL A 27 0.40 2.78 -3.42
C VAL A 27 1.90 2.58 -3.20
N SER A 28 2.73 3.41 -3.84
CA SER A 28 4.17 3.33 -3.70
C SER A 28 4.62 3.81 -2.31
N PRO A 29 5.71 3.26 -1.77
CA PRO A 29 6.30 3.76 -0.53
C PRO A 29 6.72 5.23 -0.66
N VAL A 30 6.60 5.98 0.43
CA VAL A 30 6.97 7.41 0.46
C VAL A 30 8.47 7.66 0.63
N ASN A 31 9.28 6.62 0.76
CA ASN A 31 10.72 6.70 1.02
C ASN A 31 11.54 5.77 0.12
N SER A 32 12.74 6.24 -0.24
CA SER A 32 13.81 5.46 -0.90
C SER A 32 14.77 4.80 0.10
N ASP A 33 14.92 5.40 1.28
CA ASP A 33 15.90 4.97 2.29
C ASP A 33 15.23 4.54 3.59
N CYS A 34 15.80 3.52 4.23
CA CYS A 34 15.27 2.90 5.43
C CYS A 34 15.37 3.89 6.61
N PRO A 35 14.26 4.18 7.31
CA PRO A 35 14.25 5.22 8.33
C PRO A 35 15.12 4.90 9.56
N PHE A 36 15.49 3.64 9.76
CA PHE A 36 16.33 3.21 10.87
C PHE A 36 17.83 3.19 10.54
N SER A 37 18.20 2.76 9.34
CA SER A 37 19.60 2.50 8.96
C SER A 37 20.15 3.45 7.90
N GLY A 38 19.29 4.19 7.18
CA GLY A 38 19.68 5.02 6.03
C GLY A 38 20.05 4.22 4.76
N LYS A 39 20.03 2.88 4.82
CA LYS A 39 20.26 2.04 3.63
C LYS A 39 19.05 2.08 2.70
N SER A 40 19.27 1.95 1.39
CA SER A 40 18.17 1.88 0.41
C SER A 40 17.19 0.75 0.70
N VAL A 41 15.91 0.97 0.39
CA VAL A 41 14.82 0.03 0.66
C VAL A 41 14.50 -0.87 -0.53
N LYS A 42 13.83 -1.99 -0.26
CA LYS A 42 13.21 -2.84 -1.27
C LYS A 42 11.69 -2.79 -1.11
N ALA A 43 10.96 -2.72 -2.22
CA ALA A 43 9.51 -2.50 -2.23
C ALA A 43 8.68 -3.67 -1.63
N GLU A 44 9.32 -4.78 -1.30
CA GLU A 44 8.68 -5.98 -0.71
C GLU A 44 8.43 -5.84 0.80
N LYS A 45 9.19 -5.00 1.50
CA LYS A 45 9.14 -4.87 2.96
C LYS A 45 8.49 -3.56 3.35
N VAL A 46 7.17 -3.50 3.21
CA VAL A 46 6.38 -2.29 3.47
C VAL A 46 5.46 -2.45 4.67
N LEU A 47 5.26 -1.36 5.41
CA LEU A 47 4.23 -1.25 6.43
C LEU A 47 3.39 0.00 6.20
N THR A 48 2.13 -0.06 6.64
CA THR A 48 1.20 1.06 6.57
C THR A 48 1.11 1.74 7.93
N PHE A 49 1.41 3.03 7.94
CA PHE A 49 1.15 3.95 9.04
C PHE A 49 -0.07 4.80 8.70
N ASN A 50 -0.78 5.32 9.69
CA ASN A 50 -1.97 6.12 9.45
C ASN A 50 -1.86 7.53 10.06
N VAL A 51 -2.38 8.51 9.34
CA VAL A 51 -2.47 9.90 9.79
C VAL A 51 -3.89 10.44 9.60
N CYS A 52 -4.22 11.59 10.20
CA CYS A 52 -5.60 12.10 10.19
C CYS A 52 -5.99 12.91 8.92
N CYS A 53 -5.03 13.44 8.16
CA CYS A 53 -5.32 14.29 6.99
C CYS A 53 -4.17 14.33 5.97
N ASN A 54 -4.43 14.88 4.78
CA ASN A 54 -3.47 14.95 3.68
C ASN A 54 -2.22 15.81 4.02
N ASN A 55 -2.37 16.85 4.86
CA ASN A 55 -1.23 17.64 5.31
C ASN A 55 -0.30 16.82 6.21
N CYS A 56 -0.85 15.93 7.05
CA CYS A 56 -0.06 15.00 7.83
C CYS A 56 0.59 13.92 6.97
N VAL A 57 -0.01 13.52 5.84
CA VAL A 57 0.64 12.63 4.86
C VAL A 57 1.90 13.30 4.31
N LYS A 58 1.80 14.56 3.86
CA LYS A 58 2.96 15.33 3.39
C LYS A 58 4.03 15.49 4.47
N LYS A 59 3.63 15.75 5.72
CA LYS A 59 4.55 15.86 6.86
C LYS A 59 5.25 14.54 7.16
N ALA A 60 4.51 13.43 7.16
CA ALA A 60 5.03 12.08 7.35
C ALA A 60 6.01 11.67 6.25
N ALA A 61 5.70 11.98 4.98
CA ALA A 61 6.58 11.69 3.84
C ALA A 61 7.90 12.46 3.90
N LYS A 62 7.89 13.70 4.40
CA LYS A 62 9.10 14.51 4.59
C LYS A 62 9.98 14.04 5.75
N ASP A 63 9.38 13.44 6.78
CA ASP A 63 10.08 12.98 7.99
C ASP A 63 9.61 11.58 8.40
N VAL A 64 9.96 10.60 7.57
CA VAL A 64 9.59 9.19 7.79
C VAL A 64 10.27 8.64 9.05
N LYS A 65 11.51 9.06 9.32
CA LYS A 65 12.23 8.69 10.55
C LYS A 65 11.52 9.19 11.80
N GLY A 66 11.04 10.42 11.81
CA GLY A 66 10.25 10.96 12.91
C GLY A 66 8.88 10.31 13.04
N LEU A 67 8.26 9.87 11.94
CA LEU A 67 7.02 9.10 11.98
C LEU A 67 7.20 7.77 12.71
N VAL A 68 8.15 6.92 12.26
CA VAL A 68 8.36 5.57 12.83
C VAL A 68 8.86 5.59 14.27
N LYS A 69 9.39 6.72 14.74
CA LYS A 69 9.74 6.94 16.16
C LYS A 69 8.54 7.30 17.03
N LYS A 70 7.53 7.97 16.46
CA LYS A 70 6.36 8.45 17.21
C LYS A 70 5.28 7.39 17.34
N VAL A 71 5.20 6.46 16.39
CA VAL A 71 4.12 5.48 16.35
C VAL A 71 4.52 4.22 15.61
N LYS A 72 3.82 3.12 15.93
CA LYS A 72 3.94 1.83 15.23
C LYS A 72 2.99 1.74 14.04
N ALA A 73 3.27 0.81 13.14
CA ALA A 73 2.41 0.52 12.00
C ALA A 73 0.99 0.12 12.44
N GLY A 74 0.01 0.36 11.58
CA GLY A 74 -1.40 0.03 11.87
C GLY A 74 -2.05 0.92 12.94
N ASN A 75 -1.41 2.03 13.31
CA ASN A 75 -1.92 2.91 14.35
C ASN A 75 -3.32 3.46 14.06
N LYS A 76 -4.13 3.57 15.11
CA LYS A 76 -5.52 4.07 15.05
C LYS A 76 -5.64 5.58 15.32
N LYS A 77 -4.63 6.18 15.97
CA LYS A 77 -4.57 7.61 16.29
C LYS A 77 -3.41 8.27 15.55
N CYS A 78 -3.63 9.50 15.08
CA CYS A 78 -2.63 10.26 14.35
C CYS A 78 -1.49 10.72 15.28
N PRO A 79 -0.22 10.46 14.93
CA PRO A 79 0.92 10.81 15.78
C PRO A 79 1.20 12.32 15.87
N PHE A 80 0.54 13.14 15.05
CA PHE A 80 0.76 14.60 15.03
C PHE A 80 -0.31 15.39 15.79
N SER A 81 -1.46 14.80 16.06
CA SER A 81 -2.62 15.51 16.62
C SER A 81 -3.52 14.66 17.51
N SER A 82 -3.20 13.37 17.68
CA SER A 82 -3.98 12.37 18.43
C SER A 82 -5.42 12.13 17.94
N LYS A 83 -5.86 12.83 16.88
CA LYS A 83 -7.14 12.60 16.20
C LYS A 83 -7.19 11.19 15.58
N PRO A 84 -8.38 10.63 15.31
CA PRO A 84 -8.50 9.36 14.60
C PRO A 84 -7.73 9.36 13.27
N ALA A 85 -6.97 8.29 13.03
CA ALA A 85 -6.20 8.13 11.81
C ALA A 85 -7.07 7.56 10.69
N LYS A 86 -6.99 8.17 9.50
CA LYS A 86 -7.89 7.88 8.36
C LYS A 86 -7.18 7.76 7.01
N LYS A 87 -5.92 8.18 6.93
CA LYS A 87 -5.14 8.25 5.70
C LYS A 87 -3.89 7.39 5.81
N PRO A 88 -3.67 6.41 4.91
CA PRO A 88 -2.50 5.56 4.95
C PRO A 88 -1.25 6.30 4.45
N VAL A 89 -0.10 5.90 4.99
CA VAL A 89 1.25 6.27 4.59
C VAL A 89 2.05 4.98 4.52
N VAL A 90 2.39 4.55 3.31
CA VAL A 90 3.16 3.32 3.09
C VAL A 90 4.63 3.64 3.22
N VAL A 91 5.33 2.93 4.11
CA VAL A 91 6.75 3.09 4.37
C VAL A 91 7.47 1.78 4.07
N ALA A 92 8.55 1.85 3.30
CA ALA A 92 9.39 0.71 3.00
C ALA A 92 10.58 0.61 3.96
N PHE A 93 11.07 -0.61 4.15
CA PHE A 93 12.18 -0.94 5.03
C PHE A 93 13.22 -1.78 4.29
N CYS A 94 14.48 -1.69 4.70
CA CYS A 94 15.55 -2.46 4.05
C CYS A 94 15.68 -3.90 4.58
N CYS A 95 15.06 -4.23 5.74
CA CYS A 95 15.32 -5.48 6.45
C CYS A 95 14.13 -5.97 7.28
N GLY A 96 14.12 -7.26 7.66
CA GLY A 96 13.04 -7.85 8.47
C GLY A 96 13.00 -7.27 9.89
N SER A 97 14.15 -7.22 10.57
CA SER A 97 14.26 -6.61 11.90
C SER A 97 13.87 -5.12 11.93
N CYS A 98 13.96 -4.43 10.78
CA CYS A 98 13.49 -3.06 10.61
C CYS A 98 11.95 -2.99 10.60
N VAL A 99 11.30 -3.96 9.95
CA VAL A 99 9.85 -4.14 9.97
C VAL A 99 9.39 -4.45 11.40
N ASP A 100 10.05 -5.40 12.07
CA ASP A 100 9.70 -5.81 13.44
C ASP A 100 9.77 -4.63 14.43
N LYS A 101 10.83 -3.81 14.34
CA LYS A 101 10.96 -2.58 15.14
C LYS A 101 9.86 -1.55 14.86
N ALA A 102 9.32 -1.52 13.66
CA ALA A 102 8.27 -0.58 13.25
C ALA A 102 6.85 -1.09 13.56
N SER A 103 6.65 -2.40 13.74
CA SER A 103 5.35 -3.01 14.04
C SER A 103 5.13 -3.33 15.51
N SER A 104 6.21 -3.57 16.29
CA SER A 104 6.15 -4.04 17.69
C SER A 104 6.07 -2.92 18.70
#